data_AF-A0A9X6RQV0-F1
#
_entry.id   AF-A0A9X6RQV0-F1
#
_cell.length_a   1.000
_cell.length_b   1.000
_cell.length_c   1.000
_cell.angle_alpha   90.00
_cell.angle_beta   90.00
_cell.angle_gamma   90.00
#
_symmetry.space_group_name_H-M   'P 1'
#
loop_
_entity.id
_entity.type
_entity.pdbx_description
1 polymer ?
#
loop_
_entity_poly.entity_id
_entity_poly.type
_entity_poly.pdbx_seq_one_letter_code
_entity_poly.pdbx_strand_id
1 'polypeptide(L)' 'MKGLKDQLHEWKKKSKQEKRKKSKEKLSTREIEDLMGMHRPCYERRRGALRQK' A
#
# COMPACT_ATOMS: atom_id res chain seq x y z
N MET A 1 19.24 30.55 21.59
CA MET A 1 19.08 29.19 22.17
C MET A 1 17.93 28.51 21.47
N LYS A 2 18.15 27.34 20.86
CA LYS A 2 17.05 26.60 20.21
C LYS A 2 16.06 26.21 21.30
N GLY A 3 14.81 26.63 21.19
CA GLY A 3 13.82 26.40 22.24
C GLY A 3 13.43 24.94 22.32
N LEU A 4 12.95 24.49 23.48
CA LEU A 4 12.43 23.14 23.69
C LEU A 4 11.28 22.82 22.70
N LYS A 5 10.50 23.85 22.34
CA LYS A 5 9.44 23.78 21.32
C LYS A 5 9.98 23.45 19.93
N ASP A 6 11.12 24.02 19.54
CA ASP A 6 11.72 23.79 18.23
C ASP A 6 12.29 22.37 18.12
N GLN A 7 12.88 21.86 19.21
CA GLN A 7 13.35 20.47 19.27
C GLN A 7 12.19 19.48 19.16
N LEU A 8 11.07 19.75 19.83
CA LEU A 8 9.86 18.92 19.75
C LEU A 8 9.28 18.91 18.32
N HIS A 9 9.26 20.08 17.67
CA HIS A 9 8.76 20.22 16.30
C HIS A 9 9.61 19.41 15.30
N GLU A 10 10.94 19.52 15.40
CA GLU A 10 11.88 18.76 14.56
C GLU A 10 11.77 17.25 14.78
N TRP A 11 11.60 16.81 16.03
CA TRP A 11 11.38 15.39 16.34
C TRP A 11 10.07 14.86 15.74
N LYS A 12 8.98 15.62 15.87
CA LYS A 12 7.67 15.26 15.31
C LYS A 12 7.72 15.19 13.77
N LYS A 13 8.48 16.08 13.14
CA LYS A 13 8.72 16.11 11.69
C LYS A 13 9.49 14.88 11.21
N LYS A 14 10.59 14.53 11.88
CA LYS A 14 11.37 13.31 11.60
C LYS A 14 10.53 12.04 11.75
N SER A 15 9.77 11.91 12.84
CA SER A 15 8.89 10.76 13.09
C SER A 15 7.81 10.61 12.00
N LYS A 16 7.19 11.71 11.57
CA LYS A 16 6.18 11.69 10.49
C LYS A 16 6.80 11.30 9.15
N GLN A 17 8.02 11.76 8.87
CA GLN A 17 8.73 11.42 7.64
C GLN A 17 9.16 9.95 7.62
N GLU A 18 9.62 9.41 8.75
CA GLU A 18 10.00 7.99 8.88
C GLU A 18 8.80 7.05 8.69
N LYS A 19 7.64 7.40 9.26
CA LYS A 19 6.39 6.65 9.05
C LYS A 19 5.95 6.61 7.58
N ARG A 20 6.08 7.73 6.85
CA ARG A 20 5.75 7.81 5.41
C ARG A 20 6.76 7.07 4.52
N LYS A 21 8.01 6.91 4.96
CA LYS A 21 9.01 6.12 4.22
C LYS A 21 8.77 4.62 4.40
N LYS A 22 8.52 4.16 5.64
CA LYS A 22 8.18 2.75 5.93
C LYS A 22 6.92 2.26 5.21
N SER A 23 5.97 3.16 4.93
CA SER A 23 4.77 2.82 4.15
C SER A 23 4.99 2.79 2.64
N LYS A 24 6.09 3.37 2.12
CA LYS A 24 6.41 3.36 0.67
C LYS A 24 7.20 2.12 0.26
N GLU A 25 7.95 1.52 1.19
CA GLU A 25 8.74 0.32 0.93
C GLU A 25 7.91 -0.97 1.01
N LYS A 26 6.76 -0.92 1.69
CA LYS A 26 5.84 -2.04 1.80
C LYS A 26 4.71 -1.86 0.81
N LEU A 27 4.63 -2.76 -0.16
CA LEU A 27 3.44 -2.90 -1.00
C LEU A 27 2.23 -3.19 -0.10
N SER A 28 1.09 -2.60 -0.43
CA SER A 28 -0.20 -2.94 0.17
C SER A 28 -0.53 -4.41 -0.12
N THR A 29 -1.29 -5.06 0.76
CA THR A 29 -1.77 -6.45 0.52
C THR A 29 -2.44 -6.56 -0.83
N ARG A 30 -3.26 -5.56 -1.20
CA ARG A 30 -3.93 -5.50 -2.50
C ARG A 30 -2.95 -5.39 -3.68
N GLU A 31 -1.89 -4.61 -3.54
CA GLU A 31 -0.87 -4.47 -4.61
C GLU A 31 -0.10 -5.78 -4.80
N ILE A 32 0.16 -6.51 -3.70
CA ILE A 32 0.75 -7.85 -3.74
C ILE A 32 -0.21 -8.85 -4.42
N GLU A 33 -1.49 -8.84 -4.04
CA GLU A 33 -2.52 -9.71 -4.63
C GLU A 33 -2.73 -9.44 -6.12
N ASP A 34 -2.71 -8.16 -6.52
CA ASP A 34 -2.81 -7.75 -7.92
C ASP A 34 -1.58 -8.20 -8.72
N LEU A 35 -0.37 -8.08 -8.16
CA LEU A 35 0.86 -8.59 -8.75
C LEU A 35 0.83 -10.12 -8.89
N MET A 36 0.31 -10.83 -7.88
CA MET A 36 0.09 -12.28 -7.92
C MET A 36 -1.07 -12.68 -8.86
N GLY A 37 -1.81 -11.72 -9.41
CA GLY A 37 -2.90 -11.98 -10.35
C GLY A 37 -4.13 -12.60 -9.69
N MET A 38 -4.33 -12.42 -8.39
CA MET A 38 -5.47 -12.98 -7.66
C MET A 38 -6.81 -12.36 -8.07
N HIS A 39 -6.84 -11.08 -8.43
CA HIS A 39 -8.06 -10.37 -8.85
C HIS A 39 -8.35 -10.45 -10.36
N ARG A 40 -7.81 -11.45 -11.05
CA ARG A 40 -8.09 -11.62 -12.48
C ARG A 40 -9.51 -12.15 -12.68
N PRO A 41 -10.28 -11.59 -13.63
CA PRO A 41 -11.52 -12.20 -14.09
C PRO A 41 -11.26 -13.64 -14.56
N CYS A 42 -11.78 -14.61 -13.83
CA CYS A 42 -11.75 -16.01 -14.26
C CYS A 42 -12.88 -16.22 -15.27
N TYR A 43 -12.55 -16.79 -16.42
CA TYR A 43 -13.55 -17.17 -17.41
C TYR A 43 -13.67 -18.69 -17.45
N GLU A 44 -14.89 -19.19 -17.50
CA GLU A 44 -15.21 -20.60 -17.62
C GLU A 44 -16.20 -20.85 -18.75
N ARG A 45 -16.12 -22.03 -19.37
CA ARG A 45 -17.08 -22.42 -20.40
C ARG A 45 -18.34 -22.96 -19.72
N ARG A 46 -19.46 -22.24 -19.86
CA ARG A 46 -20.80 -22.71 -19.45
C ARG A 46 -21.69 -22.84 -20.68
N ARG A 47 -22.16 -24.06 -20.96
CA ARG A 47 -23.09 -24.36 -22.08
C ARG A 47 -22.59 -23.85 -23.44
N GLY A 48 -21.29 -24.00 -23.71
CA GLY A 48 -20.66 -23.60 -24.98
C GLY A 48 -20.19 -22.15 -25.05
N ALA A 49 -20.74 -21.24 -24.23
CA ALA A 49 -20.29 -19.85 -24.15
C ALA A 49 -19.20 -19.67 -23.08
N LEU A 50 -18.24 -18.77 -23.33
CA LEU A 50 -17.31 -18.31 -22.30
C LEU A 50 -18.04 -17.33 -21.39
N ARG A 51 -18.06 -17.57 -20.09
CA ARG A 51 -18.68 -16.69 -19.09
C ARG A 51 -17.66 -16.36 -18.01
N GLN A 52 -17.68 -15.14 -17.53
CA GLN A 52 -16.94 -14.79 -16.32
C GLN A 52 -17.57 -15.55 -15.14
N LYS A 53 -16.72 -16.15 -14.30
CA LYS A 53 -17.09 -16.86 -13.08
C LYS A 53 -17.45 -15.88 -11.98
#